data_AF-A0AAU6UWU8-F1
#
_entry.id   AF-A0AAU6UWU8-F1
#
_cell.length_a   1.000
_cell.length_b   1.000
_cell.length_c   1.000
_cell.angle_alpha   90.00
_cell.angle_beta   90.00
_cell.angle_gamma   90.00
#
_symmetry.space_group_name_H-M   'P 1'
#
loop_
_entity.id
_entity.type
_entity.pdbx_description
1 polymer ?
#
loop_
_entity_poly.entity_id
_entity_poly.type
_entity_poly.pdbx_seq_one_letter_code
_entity_poly.pdbx_strand_id
1 'polypeptide(L)'
;MNETQEIILKMKKGLEFAQGCLIPAYQEIAYITTNTEILFEDANENLRILNKVMKKSAKKRDVVSRNTIRSSCACVDGFSHILKCALQRTLDRTENGLFSSKQLKFINGTFTNGSGADNYKDSLKCFAKKYGVDVSGVFGTGEFQKLKKVFEIRNRLMHPKNGNDFHITREETILLSEAIVWFIESHHMVFKQVLEHIEKQADEVLVA
;
A
#
# COMPACT_ATOMS: atom_id res chain seq x y z
N MET A 1 -10.55 6.25 44.92
CA MET A 1 -11.30 6.76 43.77
C MET A 1 -12.69 6.13 43.86
N ASN A 2 -13.77 6.90 43.85
CA ASN A 2 -15.11 6.31 43.94
C ASN A 2 -15.54 5.73 42.57
N GLU A 3 -16.47 4.79 42.56
CA GLU A 3 -16.94 4.07 41.36
C GLU A 3 -17.34 5.02 40.21
N THR A 4 -17.96 6.16 40.54
CA THR A 4 -18.31 7.21 39.57
C THR A 4 -17.10 7.84 38.89
N GLN A 5 -16.02 8.12 39.63
CA GLN A 5 -14.78 8.66 39.06
C GLN A 5 -14.13 7.66 38.08
N GLU A 6 -14.20 6.36 38.38
CA GLU A 6 -13.69 5.32 37.50
C GLU A 6 -14.49 5.23 36.19
N ILE A 7 -15.83 5.25 36.28
CA ILE A 7 -16.71 5.25 35.10
C ILE A 7 -16.43 6.47 34.21
N ILE A 8 -16.34 7.67 34.79
CA ILE A 8 -16.04 8.91 34.04
C ILE A 8 -14.69 8.80 33.34
N LEU A 9 -13.67 8.25 34.01
CA LEU A 9 -12.35 8.07 33.42
C LEU A 9 -12.38 7.09 32.24
N LYS A 10 -13.12 5.97 32.35
CA LYS A 10 -13.32 5.00 31.26
C LYS A 10 -14.02 5.64 30.07
N MET A 11 -15.12 6.36 30.30
CA MET A 11 -15.84 7.09 29.24
C MET A 11 -14.94 8.09 28.53
N LYS A 12 -14.10 8.82 29.27
CA LYS A 12 -13.15 9.77 28.69
C LYS A 12 -12.13 9.07 27.78
N LYS A 13 -11.52 7.97 28.24
CA LYS A 13 -10.58 7.17 27.43
C LYS A 13 -11.25 6.61 26.17
N GLY A 14 -12.48 6.11 26.28
CA GLY A 14 -13.26 5.62 25.14
C GLY A 14 -13.52 6.71 24.10
N LEU A 15 -13.88 7.92 24.54
CA LEU A 15 -14.05 9.07 23.65
C LEU A 15 -12.74 9.49 22.98
N GLU A 16 -11.64 9.53 23.73
CA GLU A 16 -10.30 9.84 23.19
C GLU A 16 -9.86 8.81 22.15
N PHE A 17 -10.04 7.52 22.42
CA PHE A 17 -9.77 6.44 21.47
C PHE A 17 -10.64 6.56 20.20
N ALA A 18 -11.94 6.79 20.37
CA ALA A 18 -12.85 6.92 19.24
C ALA A 18 -12.45 8.10 18.33
N GLN A 19 -12.12 9.25 18.92
CA GLN A 19 -11.77 10.47 18.18
C GLN A 19 -10.37 10.38 17.53
N GLY A 20 -9.39 9.83 18.24
CA GLY A 20 -7.99 9.80 17.80
C GLY A 20 -7.62 8.59 16.93
N CYS A 21 -8.34 7.47 17.05
CA CYS A 21 -8.00 6.23 16.36
C CYS A 21 -9.15 5.70 15.50
N LEU A 22 -10.29 5.35 16.10
CA LEU A 22 -11.36 4.62 15.41
C LEU A 22 -12.00 5.41 14.26
N ILE A 23 -12.41 6.66 14.51
CA ILE A 23 -13.04 7.50 13.48
C ILE A 23 -12.05 7.79 12.33
N PRO A 24 -10.80 8.20 12.58
CA PRO A 24 -9.79 8.33 11.53
C PRO A 24 -9.59 7.04 10.72
N ALA A 25 -9.45 5.89 11.38
CA ALA A 25 -9.31 4.60 10.72
C ALA A 25 -10.49 4.28 9.79
N TYR A 26 -11.71 4.45 10.28
CA TYR A 26 -12.90 4.26 9.46
C TYR A 26 -12.91 5.18 8.22
N GLN A 27 -12.62 6.47 8.41
CA GLN A 27 -12.60 7.45 7.31
C GLN A 27 -11.54 7.11 6.26
N GLU A 28 -10.34 6.70 6.70
CA GLU A 28 -9.25 6.31 5.83
C GLU A 28 -9.57 5.02 5.08
N ILE A 29 -10.00 3.96 5.78
CA ILE A 29 -10.30 2.65 5.19
C ILE A 29 -11.47 2.76 4.21
N ALA A 30 -12.52 3.53 4.54
CA ALA A 30 -13.62 3.77 3.62
C ALA A 30 -13.16 4.49 2.35
N TYR A 31 -12.29 5.50 2.50
CA TYR A 31 -11.70 6.20 1.37
C TYR A 31 -10.82 5.27 0.51
N ILE A 32 -9.95 4.50 1.15
CA ILE A 32 -9.06 3.56 0.45
C ILE A 32 -9.89 2.53 -0.32
N THR A 33 -10.80 1.83 0.36
CA THR A 33 -11.65 0.81 -0.26
C THR A 33 -12.35 1.34 -1.51
N THR A 34 -13.02 2.49 -1.39
CA THR A 34 -13.76 3.13 -2.49
C THR A 34 -12.86 3.49 -3.68
N ASN A 35 -11.62 3.89 -3.44
CA ASN A 35 -10.73 4.39 -4.51
C ASN A 35 -9.78 3.31 -5.06
N THR A 36 -9.63 2.18 -4.37
CA THR A 36 -8.69 1.10 -4.79
C THR A 36 -9.36 -0.07 -5.49
N GLU A 37 -10.69 -0.19 -5.43
CA GLU A 37 -11.43 -1.30 -6.04
C GLU A 37 -11.04 -1.51 -7.51
N ILE A 38 -11.13 -0.46 -8.32
CA ILE A 38 -10.76 -0.52 -9.75
C ILE A 38 -9.28 -0.87 -9.98
N LEU A 39 -8.38 -0.45 -9.07
CA LEU A 39 -6.95 -0.76 -9.19
C LEU A 39 -6.66 -2.23 -8.92
N PHE A 40 -7.40 -2.85 -7.99
CA PHE A 40 -7.28 -4.29 -7.73
C PHE A 40 -7.93 -5.12 -8.82
N GLU A 41 -9.04 -4.67 -9.40
CA GLU A 41 -9.62 -5.28 -10.60
C GLU A 41 -8.62 -5.27 -11.77
N ASP A 42 -7.99 -4.14 -12.04
CA ASP A 42 -6.96 -4.00 -13.06
C ASP A 42 -5.73 -4.88 -12.77
N ALA A 43 -5.27 -4.94 -11.51
CA ALA A 43 -4.16 -5.82 -11.12
C ALA A 43 -4.50 -7.30 -11.32
N ASN A 44 -5.73 -7.71 -10.98
CA ASN A 44 -6.21 -9.08 -11.16
C ASN A 44 -6.38 -9.44 -12.63
N GLU A 45 -6.93 -8.55 -13.46
CA GLU A 45 -7.06 -8.81 -14.90
C GLU A 45 -5.67 -8.85 -15.56
N ASN A 46 -4.74 -7.99 -15.13
CA ASN A 46 -3.34 -8.06 -15.55
C ASN A 46 -2.74 -9.45 -15.26
N LEU A 47 -2.89 -9.98 -14.04
CA LEU A 47 -2.44 -11.33 -13.69
C LEU A 47 -3.10 -12.41 -14.58
N ARG A 48 -4.39 -12.29 -14.85
CA ARG A 48 -5.11 -13.21 -15.74
C ARG A 48 -4.56 -13.18 -17.16
N ILE A 49 -4.27 -11.99 -17.69
CA ILE A 49 -3.68 -11.78 -19.01
C ILE A 49 -2.27 -12.40 -19.07
N LEU A 50 -1.44 -12.20 -18.04
CA LEU A 50 -0.10 -12.80 -17.97
C LEU A 50 -0.17 -14.31 -18.03
N ASN A 51 -1.02 -14.93 -17.21
CA ASN A 51 -1.20 -16.38 -17.18
C ASN A 51 -1.62 -16.95 -18.55
N LYS A 52 -2.46 -16.23 -19.29
CA LYS A 52 -2.85 -16.61 -20.66
C LYS A 52 -1.70 -16.45 -21.65
N VAL A 53 -0.92 -15.36 -21.56
CA VAL A 53 0.11 -15.04 -22.54
C VAL A 53 1.37 -15.89 -22.38
N MET A 54 1.61 -16.45 -21.19
CA MET A 54 2.71 -17.39 -20.95
C MET A 54 2.67 -18.63 -21.84
N LYS A 55 1.48 -19.01 -22.33
CA LYS A 55 1.27 -20.14 -23.26
C LYS A 55 1.33 -19.74 -24.75
N LYS A 56 1.65 -18.48 -25.06
CA LYS A 56 1.65 -17.94 -26.43
C LYS A 56 3.09 -17.80 -26.97
N SER A 57 3.19 -17.48 -28.26
CA SER A 57 4.47 -17.25 -28.94
C SER A 57 5.26 -16.10 -28.29
N ALA A 58 6.58 -16.12 -28.43
CA ALA A 58 7.46 -15.10 -27.86
C ALA A 58 7.07 -13.68 -28.28
N LYS A 59 6.77 -13.47 -29.56
CA LYS A 59 6.31 -12.18 -30.09
C LYS A 59 5.03 -11.67 -29.42
N LYS A 60 4.02 -12.55 -29.21
CA LYS A 60 2.77 -12.17 -28.55
C LYS A 60 2.99 -11.87 -27.06
N ARG A 61 3.79 -12.70 -26.38
CA ARG A 61 4.16 -12.49 -24.98
C ARG A 61 4.84 -11.14 -24.80
N ASP A 62 5.83 -10.82 -25.62
CA ASP A 62 6.59 -9.58 -25.53
C ASP A 62 5.70 -8.32 -25.64
N VAL A 63 4.78 -8.29 -26.62
CA VAL A 63 3.84 -7.16 -26.78
C VAL A 63 2.91 -7.00 -25.57
N VAL A 64 2.33 -8.10 -25.10
CA VAL A 64 1.35 -8.06 -24.01
C VAL A 64 2.04 -7.74 -22.69
N SER A 65 3.14 -8.43 -22.37
CA SER A 65 3.88 -8.23 -21.12
C SER A 65 4.34 -6.78 -20.96
N ARG A 66 4.76 -6.11 -22.04
CA ARG A 66 5.08 -4.67 -22.00
C ARG A 66 3.94 -3.81 -21.48
N ASN A 67 2.73 -4.03 -21.98
CA ASN A 67 1.56 -3.25 -21.57
C ASN A 67 1.14 -3.59 -20.15
N THR A 68 1.18 -4.87 -19.80
CA THR A 68 0.87 -5.32 -18.44
C THR A 68 1.86 -4.74 -17.42
N ILE A 69 3.18 -4.73 -17.70
CA ILE A 69 4.17 -4.10 -16.81
C ILE A 69 3.81 -2.64 -16.53
N ARG A 70 3.49 -1.87 -17.58
CA ARG A 70 3.13 -0.45 -17.42
C ARG A 70 1.86 -0.26 -16.61
N SER A 71 0.81 -1.02 -16.93
CA SER A 71 -0.49 -0.96 -16.23
C SER A 71 -0.35 -1.37 -14.77
N SER A 72 0.35 -2.48 -14.49
CA SER A 72 0.56 -2.96 -13.13
C SER A 72 1.39 -2.01 -12.28
N CYS A 73 2.46 -1.40 -12.81
CA CYS A 73 3.17 -0.34 -12.10
C CYS A 73 2.28 0.88 -11.83
N ALA A 74 1.41 1.26 -12.77
CA ALA A 74 0.47 2.35 -12.56
C ALA A 74 -0.55 2.04 -11.45
N CYS A 75 -0.98 0.78 -11.30
CA CYS A 75 -1.83 0.35 -10.18
C CYS A 75 -1.12 0.55 -8.83
N VAL A 76 0.16 0.17 -8.74
CA VAL A 76 0.97 0.34 -7.51
C VAL A 76 1.19 1.82 -7.18
N ASP A 77 1.48 2.65 -8.19
CA ASP A 77 1.60 4.11 -8.03
C ASP A 77 0.28 4.73 -7.58
N GLY A 78 -0.84 4.35 -8.20
CA GLY A 78 -2.19 4.81 -7.85
C GLY A 78 -2.57 4.45 -6.42
N PHE A 79 -2.28 3.21 -6.00
CA PHE A 79 -2.52 2.76 -4.63
C PHE A 79 -1.69 3.58 -3.61
N SER A 80 -0.42 3.82 -3.92
CA SER A 80 0.47 4.64 -3.08
C SER A 80 -0.07 6.08 -2.93
N HIS A 81 -0.62 6.63 -4.00
CA HIS A 81 -1.25 7.95 -3.99
C HIS A 81 -2.51 7.96 -3.11
N ILE A 82 -3.38 6.97 -3.25
CA ILE A 82 -4.61 6.84 -2.45
C ILE A 82 -4.30 6.74 -0.96
N LEU A 83 -3.29 5.94 -0.57
CA LEU A 83 -2.85 5.86 0.83
C LEU A 83 -2.41 7.23 1.38
N LYS A 84 -1.65 8.00 0.60
CA LYS A 84 -1.25 9.35 1.00
C LYS A 84 -2.46 10.27 1.17
N CYS A 85 -3.40 10.23 0.23
CA CYS A 85 -4.63 11.01 0.31
C CYS A 85 -5.48 10.61 1.51
N ALA A 86 -5.56 9.32 1.84
CA ALA A 86 -6.25 8.85 3.05
C ALA A 86 -5.61 9.47 4.30
N LEU A 87 -4.30 9.35 4.46
CA LEU A 87 -3.54 9.91 5.58
C LEU A 87 -3.70 11.43 5.72
N GLN A 88 -3.72 12.16 4.60
CA GLN A 88 -3.91 13.62 4.61
C GLN A 88 -5.26 14.04 5.21
N ARG A 89 -6.32 13.26 5.01
CA ARG A 89 -7.70 13.60 5.44
C ARG A 89 -7.89 13.62 6.95
N THR A 90 -6.96 13.01 7.68
CA THR A 90 -7.06 12.74 9.11
C THR A 90 -5.73 13.07 9.81
N LEU A 91 -4.87 13.83 9.14
CA LEU A 91 -3.55 14.20 9.64
C LEU A 91 -3.66 15.14 10.85
N ASP A 92 -4.67 16.00 10.86
CA ASP A 92 -5.06 16.89 11.96
C ASP A 92 -5.47 16.13 13.24
N ARG A 93 -5.89 14.86 13.09
CA ARG A 93 -6.27 13.97 14.19
C ARG A 93 -5.16 13.00 14.59
N THR A 94 -3.99 13.11 13.97
CA THR A 94 -2.85 12.24 14.27
C THR A 94 -2.05 12.83 15.42
N GLU A 95 -1.53 11.98 16.31
CA GLU A 95 -0.69 12.41 17.43
C GLU A 95 0.51 13.26 16.95
N ASN A 96 0.73 14.38 17.64
CA ASN A 96 1.85 15.26 17.36
C ASN A 96 3.18 14.52 17.53
N GLY A 97 4.06 14.63 16.52
CA GLY A 97 5.37 13.98 16.55
C GLY A 97 5.36 12.52 16.08
N LEU A 98 4.19 11.92 15.80
CA LEU A 98 4.13 10.55 15.26
C LEU A 98 4.90 10.45 13.94
N PHE A 99 4.71 11.39 13.03
CA PHE A 99 5.43 11.45 11.76
C PHE A 99 6.63 12.40 11.83
N SER A 100 7.77 11.96 11.29
CA SER A 100 8.93 12.84 11.11
C SER A 100 8.64 13.92 10.06
N SER A 101 9.41 15.02 10.05
CA SER A 101 9.26 16.07 9.05
C SER A 101 9.41 15.55 7.61
N LYS A 102 10.21 14.51 7.39
CA LYS A 102 10.34 13.85 6.08
C LYS A 102 9.05 13.10 5.69
N GLN A 103 8.45 12.37 6.64
CA GLN A 103 7.19 11.67 6.42
C GLN A 103 6.05 12.66 6.16
N LEU A 104 5.97 13.76 6.91
CA LEU A 104 4.97 14.81 6.68
C LEU A 104 5.13 15.46 5.29
N LYS A 105 6.36 15.74 4.86
CA LYS A 105 6.63 16.22 3.49
C LYS A 105 6.23 15.21 2.43
N PHE A 106 6.48 13.92 2.68
CA PHE A 106 6.06 12.85 1.77
C PHE A 106 4.54 12.73 1.69
N ILE A 107 3.84 12.77 2.83
CA ILE A 107 2.37 12.69 2.91
C ILE A 107 1.75 13.92 2.22
N ASN A 108 2.15 15.14 2.59
CA ASN A 108 1.54 16.38 2.09
C ASN A 108 2.00 16.79 0.69
N GLY A 109 3.13 16.28 0.23
CA GLY A 109 3.72 16.68 -1.05
C GLY A 109 3.30 15.80 -2.21
N THR A 110 3.58 16.30 -3.42
CA THR A 110 3.68 15.47 -4.64
C THR A 110 4.99 14.67 -4.70
N PHE A 111 5.83 14.82 -3.68
CA PHE A 111 7.16 14.23 -3.60
C PHE A 111 7.12 12.70 -3.67
N THR A 112 8.02 12.15 -4.50
CA THR A 112 8.31 10.73 -4.62
C THR A 112 9.65 10.42 -3.96
N ASN A 113 9.72 9.37 -3.14
CA ASN A 113 10.96 8.89 -2.52
C ASN A 113 11.69 7.91 -3.44
N GLY A 114 11.90 8.30 -4.70
CA GLY A 114 12.56 7.46 -5.70
C GLY A 114 11.57 6.67 -6.56
N SER A 115 11.69 5.34 -6.57
CA SER A 115 10.88 4.47 -7.43
C SER A 115 9.43 4.36 -6.94
N GLY A 116 8.49 3.98 -7.81
CA GLY A 116 7.11 3.71 -7.40
C GLY A 116 7.01 2.59 -6.34
N ALA A 117 7.92 1.61 -6.37
CA ALA A 117 8.04 0.60 -5.31
C ALA A 117 8.42 1.22 -3.96
N ASP A 118 9.33 2.19 -3.93
CA ASP A 118 9.70 2.89 -2.70
C ASP A 118 8.57 3.80 -2.19
N ASN A 119 7.82 4.44 -3.10
CA ASN A 119 6.61 5.20 -2.73
C ASN A 119 5.54 4.30 -2.12
N TYR A 120 5.34 3.09 -2.67
CA TYR A 120 4.42 2.11 -2.10
C TYR A 120 4.83 1.70 -0.69
N LYS A 121 6.11 1.33 -0.52
CA LYS A 121 6.66 0.99 0.80
C LYS A 121 6.46 2.13 1.80
N ASP A 122 6.81 3.35 1.43
CA ASP A 122 6.78 4.48 2.36
C ASP A 122 5.34 4.91 2.70
N SER A 123 4.42 4.85 1.74
CA SER A 123 3.00 5.13 1.97
C SER A 123 2.37 4.09 2.88
N LEU A 124 2.59 2.79 2.62
CA LEU A 124 2.07 1.73 3.47
C LEU A 124 2.70 1.73 4.87
N LYS A 125 3.99 2.06 4.99
CA LYS A 125 4.65 2.27 6.30
C LYS A 125 4.06 3.43 7.08
N CYS A 126 3.77 4.55 6.43
CA CYS A 126 3.16 5.69 7.13
C CYS A 126 1.73 5.33 7.60
N PHE A 127 0.97 4.61 6.77
CA PHE A 127 -0.35 4.12 7.13
C PHE A 127 -0.29 3.17 8.34
N ALA A 128 0.52 2.11 8.27
CA ALA A 128 0.66 1.16 9.37
C ALA A 128 1.18 1.81 10.67
N LYS A 129 2.18 2.70 10.55
CA LYS A 129 2.74 3.44 11.68
C LYS A 129 1.69 4.28 12.40
N LYS A 130 0.72 4.85 11.68
CA LYS A 130 -0.36 5.64 12.30
C LYS A 130 -1.13 4.85 13.34
N TYR A 131 -1.26 3.55 13.13
CA TYR A 131 -2.01 2.63 13.98
C TYR A 131 -1.10 1.71 14.81
N GLY A 132 0.18 2.07 14.99
CA GLY A 132 1.10 1.31 15.82
C GLY A 132 1.52 -0.06 15.27
N VAL A 133 1.29 -0.33 13.98
CA VAL A 133 1.65 -1.60 13.35
C VAL A 133 3.05 -1.52 12.72
N ASP A 134 3.92 -2.46 13.08
CA ASP A 134 5.23 -2.60 12.42
C ASP A 134 5.13 -3.52 11.20
N VAL A 135 5.46 -2.96 10.04
CA VAL A 135 5.47 -3.63 8.74
C VAL A 135 6.90 -3.78 8.18
N SER A 136 7.92 -3.58 9.02
CA SER A 136 9.33 -3.72 8.63
C SER A 136 9.61 -5.08 7.97
N GLY A 137 9.05 -6.15 8.53
CA GLY A 137 9.17 -7.53 8.03
C GLY A 137 8.58 -7.75 6.63
N VAL A 138 7.64 -6.92 6.18
CA VAL A 138 7.01 -7.03 4.84
C VAL A 138 8.01 -6.66 3.74
N PHE A 139 8.81 -5.63 3.99
CA PHE A 139 9.70 -5.03 2.97
C PHE A 139 11.15 -5.49 3.04
N GLY A 140 11.52 -6.23 4.09
CA GLY A 140 12.81 -6.92 4.21
C GLY A 140 12.92 -8.19 3.37
N THR A 141 11.88 -8.50 2.59
CA THR A 141 11.72 -9.77 1.86
C THR A 141 12.33 -9.73 0.47
N GLY A 142 12.56 -10.90 -0.13
CA GLY A 142 13.04 -11.00 -1.52
C GLY A 142 12.00 -10.51 -2.52
N GLU A 143 10.73 -10.58 -2.15
CA GLU A 143 9.56 -10.23 -2.94
C GLU A 143 9.47 -8.72 -3.18
N PHE A 144 9.76 -7.90 -2.18
CA PHE A 144 9.86 -6.45 -2.39
C PHE A 144 10.96 -6.09 -3.40
N GLN A 145 12.08 -6.81 -3.40
CA GLN A 145 13.13 -6.60 -4.40
C GLN A 145 12.67 -6.99 -5.81
N LYS A 146 11.78 -7.98 -5.95
CA LYS A 146 11.14 -8.30 -7.24
C LYS A 146 10.30 -7.13 -7.73
N LEU A 147 9.52 -6.50 -6.86
CA LEU A 147 8.75 -5.30 -7.22
C LEU A 147 9.66 -4.15 -7.68
N LYS A 148 10.78 -3.91 -6.99
CA LYS A 148 11.76 -2.89 -7.43
C LYS A 148 12.30 -3.17 -8.84
N LYS A 149 12.68 -4.42 -9.13
CA LYS A 149 13.12 -4.83 -10.46
C LYS A 149 12.04 -4.62 -11.53
N VAL A 150 10.78 -4.87 -11.20
CA VAL A 150 9.66 -4.58 -12.12
C VAL A 150 9.60 -3.09 -12.46
N PHE A 151 9.82 -2.20 -11.50
CA PHE A 151 9.90 -0.76 -11.76
C PHE A 151 11.13 -0.36 -12.60
N GLU A 152 12.26 -1.04 -12.46
CA GLU A 152 13.42 -0.86 -13.34
C GLU A 152 13.10 -1.26 -14.79
N ILE A 153 12.39 -2.38 -14.97
CA ILE A 153 11.92 -2.81 -16.29
C ILE A 153 10.93 -1.80 -16.87
N ARG A 154 9.97 -1.32 -16.06
CA ARG A 154 9.04 -0.25 -16.48
C ARG A 154 9.81 1.01 -16.90
N ASN A 155 10.83 1.40 -16.16
CA ASN A 155 11.68 2.53 -16.52
C ASN A 155 12.39 2.32 -17.87
N ARG A 156 12.99 1.14 -18.09
CA ARG A 156 13.57 0.74 -19.38
C ARG A 156 12.56 0.82 -20.53
N LEU A 157 11.33 0.38 -20.29
CA LEU A 157 10.24 0.40 -21.28
C LEU A 157 9.69 1.81 -21.59
N MET A 158 9.82 2.75 -20.66
CA MET A 158 9.33 4.13 -20.81
C MET A 158 10.42 5.07 -21.32
N HIS A 159 11.68 4.73 -21.10
CA HIS A 159 12.85 5.50 -21.51
C HIS A 159 13.84 4.62 -22.28
N PRO A 160 13.44 4.03 -23.42
CA PRO A 160 14.28 3.12 -24.20
C PRO A 160 15.44 3.89 -24.83
N LYS A 161 16.64 3.33 -24.74
CA LYS A 161 17.86 3.82 -25.41
C LYS A 161 18.03 3.16 -26.78
N ASN A 162 17.52 1.95 -26.97
CA ASN A 162 17.54 1.23 -28.23
C ASN A 162 16.36 0.26 -28.37
N GLY A 163 16.23 -0.39 -29.53
CA GLY A 163 15.12 -1.29 -29.81
C GLY A 163 15.03 -2.52 -28.88
N ASN A 164 16.16 -3.00 -28.35
CA ASN A 164 16.18 -4.14 -27.44
C ASN A 164 15.59 -3.81 -26.06
N ASP A 165 15.54 -2.53 -25.69
CA ASP A 165 14.91 -2.10 -24.43
C ASP A 165 13.40 -2.36 -24.41
N PHE A 166 12.77 -2.58 -25.55
CA PHE A 166 11.38 -3.00 -25.62
C PHE A 166 11.19 -4.51 -25.41
N HIS A 167 12.25 -5.31 -25.48
CA HIS A 167 12.11 -6.75 -25.36
C HIS A 167 11.88 -7.15 -23.90
N ILE A 168 10.84 -7.95 -23.68
CA ILE A 168 10.50 -8.55 -22.39
C ILE A 168 10.69 -10.05 -22.45
N THR A 169 11.55 -10.55 -21.57
CA THR A 169 11.85 -11.98 -21.47
C THR A 169 10.72 -12.74 -20.77
N ARG A 170 10.77 -14.07 -20.85
CA ARG A 170 9.80 -14.91 -20.14
C ARG A 170 10.00 -14.77 -18.62
N GLU A 171 11.24 -14.66 -18.19
CA GLU A 171 11.66 -14.53 -16.79
C GLU A 171 11.15 -13.20 -16.21
N GLU A 172 11.25 -12.10 -16.98
CA GLU A 172 10.68 -10.80 -16.60
C GLU A 172 9.15 -10.83 -16.50
N THR A 173 8.49 -11.65 -17.32
CA THR A 173 7.04 -11.85 -17.25
C THR A 173 6.63 -12.63 -15.98
N ILE A 174 7.40 -13.65 -15.59
CA ILE A 174 7.21 -14.40 -14.34
C ILE A 174 7.47 -13.47 -13.14
N LEU A 175 8.55 -12.70 -13.17
CA LEU A 175 8.91 -11.72 -12.15
C LEU A 175 7.77 -10.73 -11.90
N LEU A 176 7.14 -10.20 -12.97
CA LEU A 176 5.98 -9.34 -12.84
C LEU A 176 4.83 -10.05 -12.11
N SER A 177 4.51 -11.28 -12.51
CA SER A 177 3.40 -12.03 -11.92
C SER A 177 3.61 -12.23 -10.41
N GLU A 178 4.81 -12.65 -10.00
CA GLU A 178 5.17 -12.83 -8.60
C GLU A 178 5.12 -11.51 -7.81
N ALA A 179 5.62 -10.42 -8.39
CA ALA A 179 5.64 -9.11 -7.74
C ALA A 179 4.23 -8.54 -7.51
N ILE A 180 3.30 -8.74 -8.46
CA ILE A 180 1.92 -8.24 -8.34
C ILE A 180 1.09 -9.07 -7.37
N VAL A 181 1.28 -10.40 -7.34
CA VAL A 181 0.68 -11.24 -6.29
C VAL A 181 1.12 -10.76 -4.91
N TRP A 182 2.43 -10.57 -4.71
CA TRP A 182 2.95 -10.07 -3.45
C TRP A 182 2.42 -8.66 -3.10
N PHE A 183 2.30 -7.76 -4.05
CA PHE A 183 1.72 -6.43 -3.83
C PHE A 183 0.27 -6.51 -3.31
N ILE A 184 -0.56 -7.38 -3.88
CA ILE A 184 -1.95 -7.58 -3.44
C ILE A 184 -1.98 -8.21 -2.04
N GLU A 185 -1.16 -9.23 -1.79
CA GLU A 185 -1.11 -9.93 -0.51
C GLU A 185 -0.57 -9.05 0.63
N SER A 186 0.51 -8.30 0.37
CA SER A 186 1.10 -7.39 1.35
C SER A 186 0.14 -6.28 1.77
N HIS A 187 -0.67 -5.77 0.84
CA HIS A 187 -1.77 -4.86 1.15
C HIS A 187 -2.77 -5.49 2.12
N HIS A 188 -3.35 -6.65 1.78
CA HIS A 188 -4.35 -7.30 2.61
C HIS A 188 -3.81 -7.63 4.01
N MET A 189 -2.57 -8.12 4.08
CA MET A 189 -1.92 -8.43 5.33
C MET A 189 -1.79 -7.21 6.24
N VAL A 190 -1.32 -6.07 5.71
CA VAL A 190 -1.16 -4.85 6.52
C VAL A 190 -2.51 -4.32 7.00
N PHE A 191 -3.53 -4.32 6.13
CA PHE A 191 -4.87 -3.85 6.52
C PHE A 191 -5.47 -4.74 7.59
N LYS A 192 -5.32 -6.06 7.46
CA LYS A 192 -5.73 -7.01 8.49
C LYS A 192 -5.03 -6.73 9.83
N GLN A 193 -3.71 -6.55 9.83
CA GLN A 193 -2.95 -6.25 11.06
C GLN A 193 -3.38 -4.92 11.70
N VAL A 194 -3.67 -3.90 10.89
CA VAL A 194 -4.18 -2.60 11.39
C VAL A 194 -5.56 -2.78 12.03
N LEU A 195 -6.48 -3.50 11.39
CA LEU A 195 -7.81 -3.75 11.94
C LEU A 195 -7.73 -4.55 13.25
N GLU A 196 -6.96 -5.64 13.27
CA GLU A 196 -6.74 -6.45 14.47
C GLU A 196 -6.13 -5.62 15.62
N HIS A 197 -5.22 -4.70 15.30
CA HIS A 197 -4.63 -3.82 16.32
C HIS A 197 -5.64 -2.80 16.87
N ILE A 198 -6.48 -2.22 16.02
CA ILE A 198 -7.55 -1.29 16.43
C ILE A 198 -8.59 -2.01 17.28
N GLU A 199 -9.01 -3.22 16.89
CA GLU A 199 -9.93 -4.06 17.66
C GLU A 199 -9.38 -4.35 19.05
N LYS A 200 -8.10 -4.76 19.14
CA LYS A 200 -7.45 -4.99 20.43
C LYS A 200 -7.41 -3.73 21.31
N GLN A 201 -7.09 -2.57 20.74
CA GLN A 201 -7.12 -1.30 21.48
C GLN A 201 -8.54 -0.94 21.94
N ALA A 202 -9.56 -1.25 21.13
CA ALA A 202 -10.95 -1.03 21.50
C ALA A 202 -11.34 -1.91 22.71
N ASP A 203 -10.96 -3.18 22.72
CA ASP A 203 -11.21 -4.09 23.85
C ASP A 203 -10.54 -3.60 25.14
N GLU A 204 -9.29 -3.13 25.05
CA GLU A 204 -8.53 -2.60 26.20
C GLU A 204 -9.15 -1.32 26.78
N VAL A 205 -9.90 -0.54 26.00
CA VAL A 205 -10.49 0.73 26.42
C VAL A 205 -11.97 0.60 26.80
N LEU A 206 -12.70 -0.34 26.18
CA LEU A 206 -14.15 -0.49 26.35
C LEU A 206 -14.55 -1.63 27.30
N VAL A 207 -13.70 -2.66 27.45
CA VAL A 207 -14.00 -3.83 28.29
C VAL A 207 -13.28 -3.75 29.65
N ALA A 208 -12.24 -2.94 29.78
CA ALA A 208 -11.51 -2.70 31.03
C ALA A 208 -12.21 -1.70 31.96
#